data_AF-A0A2E5JII6-F1
#
_entry.id   AF-A0A2E5JII6-F1
#
_cell.length_a   1.000
_cell.length_b   1.000
_cell.length_c   1.000
_cell.angle_alpha   90.00
_cell.angle_beta   90.00
_cell.angle_gamma   90.00
#
_symmetry.space_group_name_H-M   'P 1'
#
loop_
_entity.id
_entity.type
_entity.pdbx_description
1 polymer ?
#
loop_
_entity_poly.entity_id
_entity_poly.type
_entity_poly.pdbx_seq_one_letter_code
_entity_poly.pdbx_strand_id
1 'polypeptide(L)' 'MAQEVSPVTGIIEEDQVFVDFGEHEGKSILELSDTDPEYYEFLAEKKNEGNCAIRRTRDKIFRLYMARTLN' A
#
# COMPACT_ATOMS: atom_id res chain seq x y z
N MET A 1 10.06 21.43 6.55
CA MET A 1 8.68 21.06 6.15
C MET A 1 8.68 19.55 6.11
N ALA A 2 8.01 18.90 7.06
CA ALA A 2 7.95 17.45 7.11
C ALA A 2 7.27 16.99 5.82
N GLN A 3 8.00 16.25 4.99
CA GLN A 3 7.44 15.63 3.80
C GLN A 3 6.33 14.72 4.32
N GLU A 4 5.09 15.01 3.96
CA GLU A 4 3.88 14.33 4.41
C GLU A 4 3.92 12.92 3.81
N VAL A 5 4.68 12.03 4.45
CA VAL A 5 4.86 10.65 4.00
C VAL A 5 3.61 9.88 4.39
N SER A 6 2.92 9.34 3.39
CA SER A 6 1.77 8.47 3.62
C SER A 6 2.21 7.26 4.45
N PRO A 7 1.48 6.88 5.51
CA PRO A 7 1.88 5.80 6.39
C PRO A 7 1.95 4.43 5.68
N VAL A 8 1.17 4.25 4.61
CA VAL A 8 1.16 3.02 3.80
C VAL A 8 2.20 3.08 2.68
N THR A 9 2.23 4.17 1.91
CA THR A 9 3.01 4.28 0.66
C THR A 9 4.32 5.04 0.81
N GLY A 10 4.50 5.78 1.89
CA GLY A 10 5.66 6.60 2.18
C GLY A 10 5.72 7.82 1.27
N ILE A 11 6.76 7.89 0.44
CA ILE A 11 7.02 9.00 -0.49
C ILE A 11 6.24 8.88 -1.81
N ILE A 12 5.42 7.84 -1.97
CA ILE A 12 4.70 7.52 -3.22
C ILE A 12 3.24 7.94 -3.05
N GLU A 13 2.65 8.57 -4.07
CA GLU A 13 1.24 8.93 -4.09
C GLU A 13 0.33 7.69 -3.97
N GLU A 14 -0.67 7.76 -3.10
CA GLU A 14 -1.58 6.64 -2.79
C GLU A 14 -2.47 6.24 -3.96
N ASP A 15 -2.78 7.18 -4.86
CA ASP A 15 -3.48 6.93 -6.13
C ASP A 15 -2.66 6.07 -7.10
N GLN A 16 -1.33 6.15 -7.04
CA GLN A 16 -0.46 5.40 -7.94
C GLN A 16 -0.11 3.99 -7.43
N VAL A 17 -0.47 3.69 -6.17
CA VAL A 17 -0.20 2.40 -5.53
C VAL A 17 -1.48 1.58 -5.49
N PHE A 18 -1.42 0.40 -6.08
CA PHE A 18 -2.54 -0.53 -6.16
C PHE A 18 -2.25 -1.77 -5.33
N VAL A 19 -3.26 -2.29 -4.65
CA VAL A 19 -3.14 -3.56 -3.93
C VAL A 19 -3.11 -4.71 -4.92
N ASP A 20 -2.12 -5.61 -4.81
CA ASP A 20 -1.94 -6.75 -5.71
C ASP A 20 -2.22 -8.09 -4.97
N PHE A 21 -3.01 -8.04 -3.89
CA PHE A 21 -3.33 -9.20 -3.05
C PHE A 21 -4.68 -9.07 -2.32
N GLY A 22 -5.26 -10.21 -1.95
CA GLY A 22 -6.48 -10.26 -1.13
C GLY A 22 -7.74 -9.88 -1.92
N GLU A 23 -8.81 -9.49 -1.21
CA GLU A 23 -10.10 -9.14 -1.81
C GLU A 23 -10.11 -7.74 -2.45
N HIS A 24 -9.16 -6.88 -2.05
CA HIS A 24 -9.00 -5.51 -2.55
C HIS A 24 -7.99 -5.41 -3.70
N GLU A 25 -7.66 -6.53 -4.35
CA GLU A 25 -6.76 -6.57 -5.50
C GLU A 25 -7.28 -5.63 -6.62
N GLY A 26 -6.40 -4.78 -7.13
CA GLY A 26 -6.70 -3.82 -8.19
C GLY A 26 -7.25 -2.47 -7.72
N LYS A 27 -7.57 -2.30 -6.42
CA LYS A 27 -7.93 -0.99 -5.85
C LYS A 27 -6.68 -0.18 -5.50
N SER A 28 -6.76 1.14 -5.66
CA SER A 28 -5.71 2.05 -5.21
C SER A 28 -5.75 2.21 -3.69
N ILE A 29 -4.62 2.57 -3.08
CA ILE A 29 -4.56 2.86 -1.64
C ILE A 29 -5.46 4.04 -1.29
N LEU A 30 -5.59 5.02 -2.20
CA LEU A 30 -6.51 6.13 -2.04
C LEU A 30 -7.97 5.68 -1.98
N GLU A 31 -8.41 4.83 -2.92
CA GLU A 31 -9.76 4.27 -2.88
C GLU A 31 -10.00 3.48 -1.60
N LEU A 32 -9.03 2.67 -1.17
CA LEU A 32 -9.13 1.92 0.09
C LEU A 32 -9.28 2.83 1.30
N SER A 33 -8.58 3.98 1.33
CA SER A 33 -8.76 4.95 2.41
C SER A 33 -10.18 5.53 2.46
N ASP A 34 -10.87 5.62 1.32
CA ASP A 34 -12.22 6.18 1.22
C ASP A 34 -13.30 5.10 1.44
N THR A 35 -13.12 3.91 0.87
CA THR A 35 -14.10 2.81 0.96
C THR A 35 -13.96 2.01 2.25
N ASP A 36 -12.73 1.75 2.71
CA ASP A 36 -12.40 0.80 3.78
C ASP A 36 -11.25 1.33 4.66
N PRO A 37 -11.50 2.36 5.48
CA PRO A 37 -10.47 2.98 6.32
C PRO A 37 -9.84 1.99 7.33
N GLU A 38 -10.59 0.98 7.79
CA GLU A 38 -10.05 -0.09 8.65
C GLU A 38 -8.96 -0.90 7.93
N TYR A 39 -9.16 -1.18 6.64
CA TYR A 39 -8.17 -1.91 5.84
C TYR A 39 -6.94 -1.05 5.57
N TYR A 40 -7.13 0.25 5.33
CA TYR A 40 -6.04 1.21 5.20
C TYR A 40 -5.16 1.23 6.46
N GLU A 41 -5.77 1.29 7.64
CA GLU A 41 -5.04 1.29 8.92
C GLU A 41 -4.29 -0.02 9.13
N PHE A 42 -4.90 -1.16 8.78
CA PHE A 42 -4.23 -2.46 8.78
C PHE A 42 -3.00 -2.49 7.84
N LEU A 43 -3.09 -1.90 6.65
CA LEU A 43 -1.96 -1.81 5.73
C LEU A 43 -0.83 -0.92 6.28
N ALA A 44 -1.17 0.16 6.98
CA ALA A 44 -0.20 1.04 7.64
C ALA A 44 0.55 0.29 8.74
N GLU A 45 -0.16 -0.48 9.58
CA GLU A 45 0.46 -1.34 10.58
C GLU A 45 1.38 -2.39 9.94
N LYS A 46 0.90 -3.10 8.91
CA LYS A 46 1.70 -4.12 8.21
C LYS A 46 2.93 -3.52 7.55
N LYS A 47 2.84 -2.29 7.04
CA LYS A 47 3.98 -1.56 6.50
C LYS A 47 4.99 -1.23 7.59
N ASN A 48 4.54 -0.82 8.77
CA ASN A 48 5.40 -0.57 9.93
C ASN A 48 6.08 -1.86 10.44
N GLU A 49 5.38 -2.99 10.38
CA GLU A 49 5.95 -4.32 10.67
C GLU A 49 6.97 -4.79 9.61
N GLY A 50 7.08 -4.11 8.46
CA GLY A 50 7.93 -4.54 7.34
C GLY A 50 7.33 -5.68 6.50
N ASN A 51 6.05 -5.99 6.69
CA ASN A 51 5.31 -7.03 5.96
C ASN A 51 4.70 -6.53 4.64
N CYS A 52 4.87 -5.25 4.29
CA CYS A 52 4.41 -4.69 3.01
C CYS A 52 5.57 -4.13 2.19
N ALA A 53 5.64 -4.52 0.92
CA ALA A 53 6.64 -4.06 -0.03
C ALA A 53 5.96 -3.44 -1.26
N ILE A 54 6.42 -2.26 -1.68
CA ILE A 54 5.92 -1.62 -2.90
C ILE A 54 6.92 -1.88 -4.02
N ARG A 55 6.46 -2.42 -5.15
CA ARG A 55 7.26 -2.57 -6.35
C ARG A 55 6.63 -1.83 -7.50
N ARG A 56 7.48 -1.20 -8.31
CA ARG A 56 7.08 -0.54 -9.55
C ARG A 56 7.21 -1.53 -10.71
N THR A 57 6.15 -1.71 -11.48
CA THR A 57 6.18 -2.53 -12.70
C THR A 57 6.57 -1.69 -13.92
N ARG A 58 6.85 -2.35 -15.06
CA ARG A 58 7.23 -1.69 -16.32
C ARG A 58 6.13 -0.74 -16.83
N ASP A 59 4.88 -0.99 -16.47
CA ASP A 59 3.71 -0.17 -16.78
C ASP A 59 3.65 1.13 -15.98
N LYS A 60 4.70 1.47 -15.22
CA LYS A 60 4.80 2.64 -14.32
C LYS A 60 3.80 2.63 -13.17
N ILE A 61 3.12 1.51 -12.94
CA ILE A 61 2.18 1.32 -11.83
C ILE A 61 2.95 0.83 -10.60
N PHE A 62 2.62 1.34 -9.42
CA PHE A 62 3.13 0.79 -8.17
C PHE A 62 2.15 -0.23 -7.63
N ARG A 63 2.67 -1.39 -7.22
CA ARG A 63 1.88 -2.47 -6.65
C ARG A 63 2.36 -2.75 -5.24
N LEU A 64 1.44 -2.74 -4.29
CA LEU A 64 1.65 -3.14 -2.91
C LEU A 64 1.58 -4.67 -2.86
N TYR A 65 2.66 -5.28 -2.40
CA TYR A 65 2.78 -6.70 -2.13
C TYR A 65 2.84 -6.92 -0.63
N MET A 66 2.15 -7.95 -0.16
CA MET A 66 2.38 -8.46 1.19
C MET A 66 3.61 -9.36 1.14
N ALA A 67 4.69 -8.92 1.77
CA ALA A 67 5.86 -9.75 1.99
C ALA A 67 5.47 -10.85 2.98
N ARG A 68 5.11 -12.05 2.46
CA ARG A 68 5.05 -13.25 3.30
C ARG A 68 6.43 -13.44 3.89
N THR A 69 6.59 -13.12 5.16
CA THR A 69 7.66 -13.67 5.99
C THR A 69 7.39 -15.18 6.07
N LEU A 70 8.02 -15.93 5.16
CA LEU A 70 8.22 -17.37 5.32
C LEU A 70 9.03 -17.55 6.62
N ASN A 71 8.34 -17.92 7.70
CA ASN A 71 8.95 -18.60 8.85
C ASN A 71 8.71 -20.10 8.68
#